data_AF-A0A2U2ND30-F1
#
_entry.id   AF-A0A2U2ND30-F1
#
_cell.length_a   1.000
_cell.length_b   1.000
_cell.length_c   1.000
_cell.angle_alpha   90.00
_cell.angle_beta   90.00
_cell.angle_gamma   90.00
#
_symmetry.space_group_name_H-M   'P 1'
#
loop_
_entity.id
_entity.type
_entity.pdbx_description
1 polymer ?
#
loop_
_entity_poly.entity_id
_entity_poly.type
_entity_poly.pdbx_seq_one_letter_code
_entity_poly.pdbx_strand_id
1 'polypeptide(L)' 'MMADRDYVYPEVGESLRKARESAGMSQDQLAEASGISRITISRIEQAHINPSFRSLEALAQGMGRKLTISFDPVE' A
#
# COMPACT_ATOMS: atom_id res chain seq x y z
N MET A 1 3.79 11.64 23.86
CA MET A 1 2.61 10.79 24.17
C MET A 1 1.50 11.19 23.20
N MET A 2 1.36 10.44 22.11
CA MET A 2 0.21 10.49 21.21
C MET A 2 -0.15 9.04 20.91
N ALA A 3 -0.56 8.32 21.94
CA ALA A 3 -1.33 7.11 21.77
C ALA A 3 -2.77 7.55 21.47
N ASP A 4 -3.46 6.79 20.62
CA ASP A 4 -4.91 6.83 20.39
C ASP A 4 -5.43 7.64 19.18
N ARG A 5 -5.03 7.22 17.98
CA ARG A 5 -5.92 7.20 16.81
C ARG A 5 -5.64 5.90 16.06
N ASP A 6 -6.68 5.11 15.79
CA ASP A 6 -6.63 3.96 14.89
C ASP A 6 -6.27 4.45 13.47
N TYR A 7 -4.98 4.65 13.23
CA TYR A 7 -4.50 5.08 11.93
C TYR A 7 -4.60 3.91 10.97
N VAL A 8 -5.27 4.12 9.83
CA VAL A 8 -5.51 3.12 8.77
C VAL A 8 -4.21 2.66 8.04
N TYR A 9 -3.04 3.18 8.44
CA TYR A 9 -1.77 2.93 7.74
C TYR A 9 -1.28 1.47 7.83
N PRO A 10 -1.36 0.77 8.97
CA PRO A 10 -1.06 -0.64 9.06
C PRO A 10 -1.93 -1.50 8.15
N GLU A 11 -3.24 -1.24 8.12
CA GLU A 11 -4.19 -1.97 7.28
C GLU A 11 -3.93 -1.72 5.79
N VAL A 12 -3.58 -0.49 5.42
CA VAL A 12 -3.18 -0.14 4.04
C VAL A 12 -1.88 -0.86 3.65
N GLY A 13 -0.88 -0.86 4.53
CA GLY A 13 0.40 -1.53 4.30
C GLY A 13 0.23 -3.04 4.11
N GLU A 14 -0.57 -3.67 4.97
CA GLU A 14 -0.88 -5.10 4.87
C GLU A 14 -1.69 -5.41 3.61
N SER A 15 -2.69 -4.60 3.29
CA SER A 15 -3.51 -4.76 2.07
C SER A 15 -2.67 -4.63 0.81
N LEU A 16 -1.73 -3.69 0.77
CA LEU A 16 -0.78 -3.53 -0.32
C LEU A 16 0.11 -4.77 -0.47
N ARG A 17 0.67 -5.27 0.64
CA ARG A 17 1.51 -6.48 0.64
C ARG A 17 0.75 -7.69 0.10
N LYS A 18 -0.47 -7.93 0.59
CA LYS A 18 -1.36 -9.00 0.13
C LYS A 18 -1.69 -8.87 -1.37
N ALA A 19 -1.96 -7.66 -1.83
CA ALA A 19 -2.24 -7.39 -3.25
C ALA A 19 -1.02 -7.70 -4.14
N ARG A 20 0.19 -7.36 -3.68
CA ARG A 20 1.46 -7.65 -4.36
C ARG A 20 1.73 -9.15 -4.41
N GLU A 21 1.64 -9.83 -3.28
CA GLU A 21 1.88 -11.27 -3.18
C GLU A 21 0.89 -12.07 -4.02
N SER A 22 -0.39 -11.69 -4.03
CA SER A 22 -1.41 -12.32 -4.89
C SER A 22 -1.27 -11.97 -6.38
N ALA A 23 -0.53 -10.91 -6.73
CA ALA A 23 -0.10 -10.66 -8.10
C ALA A 23 1.17 -11.45 -8.48
N GLY A 24 1.75 -12.23 -7.56
CA GLY A 24 2.97 -13.01 -7.78
C GLY A 24 4.24 -12.17 -7.91
N MET A 25 4.22 -10.92 -7.43
CA MET A 25 5.31 -9.96 -7.62
C MET A 25 6.22 -9.87 -6.39
N SER A 26 7.53 -9.78 -6.60
CA SER A 26 8.48 -9.29 -5.61
C SER A 26 8.36 -7.76 -5.44
N GLN A 27 8.94 -7.22 -4.37
CA GLN A 27 9.00 -5.76 -4.19
C GLN A 27 9.79 -5.06 -5.31
N ASP A 28 10.81 -5.73 -5.88
CA ASP A 28 11.61 -5.20 -6.99
C ASP A 28 10.80 -5.17 -8.29
N GLN A 29 10.05 -6.24 -8.57
CA GLN A 29 9.17 -6.29 -9.75
C GLN A 29 8.07 -5.22 -9.67
N LEU A 30 7.49 -5.02 -8.48
CA LEU A 30 6.52 -3.95 -8.28
C LEU A 30 7.17 -2.57 -8.42
N ALA A 31 8.39 -2.39 -7.92
CA ALA A 31 9.12 -1.14 -8.05
C ALA A 31 9.34 -0.75 -9.52
N GLU A 32 9.74 -1.73 -10.34
CA GLU A 32 9.90 -1.55 -11.79
C GLU A 32 8.57 -1.20 -12.47
N ALA A 33 7.50 -1.93 -12.16
CA ALA A 33 6.19 -1.74 -12.78
C ALA A 33 5.49 -0.43 -12.35
N SER A 34 5.68 0.01 -11.10
CA SER A 34 5.00 1.19 -10.55
C SER A 34 5.84 2.47 -10.60
N GLY A 35 7.13 2.37 -10.92
CA GLY A 35 8.08 3.49 -10.83
C GLY A 35 8.33 4.00 -9.41
N ILE A 36 7.98 3.21 -8.38
CA ILE A 36 8.21 3.55 -6.97
C ILE A 36 9.41 2.77 -6.48
N SER A 37 10.30 3.37 -5.70
CA SER A 37 11.46 2.64 -5.19
C SER A 37 11.07 1.43 -4.31
N ARG A 38 11.82 0.33 -4.42
CA ARG A 38 11.69 -0.84 -3.54
C ARG A 38 11.71 -0.47 -2.06
N ILE A 39 12.56 0.49 -1.68
CA ILE A 39 12.68 0.99 -0.29
C ILE A 39 11.38 1.64 0.16
N THR A 40 10.77 2.47 -0.68
CA THR A 40 9.48 3.12 -0.41
C THR A 40 8.39 2.06 -0.25
N ILE A 41 8.31 1.08 -1.16
CA ILE A 41 7.35 -0.02 -1.09
C ILE A 41 7.49 -0.77 0.23
N SER A 42 8.72 -1.17 0.60
CA SER A 42 8.99 -1.86 1.85
C SER A 42 8.55 -1.07 3.09
N ARG A 43 8.81 0.25 3.12
CA ARG A 43 8.37 1.12 4.22
C ARG A 43 6.84 1.26 4.28
N ILE A 44 6.15 1.27 3.13
CA ILE A 44 4.67 1.29 3.10
C ILE A 44 4.13 -0.04 3.64
N GLU A 45 4.64 -1.18 3.17
CA GLU A 45 4.21 -2.51 3.62
C GLU A 45 4.46 -2.77 5.11
N GLN A 46 5.44 -2.07 5.70
CA GLN A 46 5.75 -2.10 7.14
C GLN A 46 5.03 -1.02 7.94
N ALA A 47 4.15 -0.23 7.32
CA ALA A 47 3.45 0.90 7.95
C ALA A 47 4.39 1.97 8.56
N HIS A 48 5.63 2.04 8.08
CA HIS A 48 6.62 3.02 8.55
C HIS A 48 6.41 4.42 7.95
N ILE A 49 5.66 4.51 6.85
CA ILE A 49 5.31 5.78 6.20
C ILE A 49 3.86 5.77 5.75
N ASN A 50 3.25 6.96 5.71
CA ASN A 50 1.94 7.15 5.10
C ASN A 50 2.12 7.32 3.58
N PRO A 51 1.63 6.39 2.74
CA PRO A 51 1.68 6.53 1.29
C PRO A 51 0.73 7.65 0.81
N SER A 52 1.14 8.38 -0.22
CA SER A 52 0.23 9.28 -0.91
C SER A 52 -0.77 8.49 -1.77
N PHE A 53 -1.96 9.06 -2.05
CA PHE A 53 -2.91 8.47 -2.99
C PHE A 53 -2.29 8.22 -4.38
N ARG A 54 -1.43 9.13 -4.85
CA ARG A 54 -0.69 8.96 -6.10
C ARG A 54 0.20 7.72 -6.07
N SER A 55 0.85 7.46 -4.94
CA SER A 55 1.67 6.27 -4.75
C SER A 55 0.81 5.00 -4.74
N LEU A 56 -0.32 5.01 -4.04
CA LEU A 56 -1.26 3.89 -4.02
C LEU A 56 -1.80 3.58 -5.42
N GLU A 57 -2.14 4.61 -6.19
CA GLU A 57 -2.61 4.46 -7.58
C GLU A 57 -1.52 3.85 -8.48
N ALA A 58 -0.29 4.36 -8.42
CA ALA A 58 0.82 3.82 -9.21
C ALA A 58 1.13 2.36 -8.85
N LEU A 59 1.08 2.00 -7.57
CA LEU A 59 1.26 0.61 -7.12
C LEU A 59 0.13 -0.29 -7.61
N ALA A 60 -1.12 0.17 -7.54
CA ALA A 60 -2.27 -0.56 -8.07
C ALA A 60 -2.11 -0.82 -9.58
N GLN A 61 -1.76 0.21 -10.36
CA GLN A 61 -1.49 0.09 -11.78
C GLN A 61 -0.34 -0.87 -12.07
N GLY A 62 0.76 -0.78 -11.33
CA GLY A 62 1.91 -1.69 -11.46
C GLY A 62 1.59 -3.16 -11.17
N MET A 63 0.58 -3.42 -10.32
CA MET A 63 0.06 -4.77 -10.06
C MET A 63 -1.02 -5.22 -11.04
N GLY A 64 -1.42 -4.38 -12.02
CA GLY A 64 -2.58 -4.65 -12.88
C GLY A 64 -3.91 -4.64 -12.12
N ARG A 65 -4.00 -3.87 -11.04
CA ARG A 65 -5.17 -3.78 -10.14
C ARG A 65 -5.80 -2.39 -10.19
N LYS A 66 -7.05 -2.32 -9.74
CA LYS A 66 -7.78 -1.06 -9.53
C LYS A 66 -7.79 -0.69 -8.05
N LEU A 67 -7.35 0.51 -7.71
CA LEU A 67 -7.52 1.08 -6.36
C LEU A 67 -9.01 1.42 -6.13
N THR A 68 -9.59 0.86 -5.07
CA THR A 68 -10.98 1.14 -4.66
C THR A 68 -10.97 1.54 -3.19
N ILE A 69 -11.73 2.58 -2.85
CA ILE A 69 -11.89 3.08 -1.47
C ILE A 69 -13.38 3.06 -1.16
N SER A 70 -13.75 2.41 -0.06
CA SER A 70 -15.12 2.40 0.49
C SER A 70 -15.11 3.00 1.90
N PHE A 71 -16.25 3.52 2.32
CA PHE A 71 -16.49 3.99 3.68
C PHE A 71 -17.63 3.17 4.25
N ASP A 72 -17.33 2.43 5.30
CA ASP A 72 -18.31 1.59 6.01
C ASP A 72 -18.84 2.34 7.23
N PRO A 73 -20.09 2.09 7.65
CA PRO A 73 -20.65 2.71 8.85
C PRO A 73 -19.83 2.32 10.09
N VAL A 74 -19.55 3.31 10.94
CA VAL A 74 -19.00 3.09 12.28
C VAL A 74 -20.18 2.70 13.17
N GLU A 75 -20.28 1.42 13.54
CA GLU A 75 -21.26 0.95 14.54
C GLU A 75 -20.90 1.45 15.95
#